data_AF-A0A5C7F1U1-F1
#
_entry.id   AF-A0A5C7F1U1-F1
#
_cell.length_a   1.000
_cell.length_b   1.000
_cell.length_c   1.000
_cell.angle_alpha   90.00
_cell.angle_beta   90.00
_cell.angle_gamma   90.00
#
_symmetry.space_group_name_H-M   'P 1'
#
loop_
_entity.id
_entity.type
_entity.pdbx_description
1 polymer ?
#
loop_
_entity_poly.entity_id
_entity_poly.type
_entity_poly.pdbx_seq_one_letter_code
_entity_poly.pdbx_strand_id
1 'polypeptide(L)'
;MKENDRFNIYNLDAHRISYGSMTEPERFTLYGSNGNYIAYGIFNGPENFSVYNLKGERISYGIMNGRTDFNIYDLDGERTSYGILE
;
A
#
# COMPACT_ATOMS: atom_id res chain seq x y z
N MET A 1 9.27 -1.79 -6.16
CA MET A 1 9.72 -0.98 -5.02
C MET A 1 10.95 -1.65 -4.41
N LYS A 2 11.82 -0.89 -3.76
CA LYS A 2 13.04 -1.34 -3.10
C LYS A 2 13.00 -0.97 -1.62
N GLU A 3 13.82 -1.63 -0.82
CA GLU A 3 14.00 -1.30 0.59
C GLU A 3 14.26 0.20 0.77
N ASN A 4 13.63 0.82 1.76
CA ASN A 4 13.63 2.25 2.05
C ASN A 4 12.89 3.16 1.05
N ASP A 5 12.32 2.64 -0.04
CA ASP A 5 11.39 3.42 -0.86
C ASP A 5 10.21 3.88 0.00
N ARG A 6 9.79 5.13 -0.21
CA ARG A 6 8.62 5.72 0.43
C ARG A 6 7.55 5.98 -0.62
N PHE A 7 6.30 6.03 -0.17
CA PHE A 7 5.17 6.28 -1.03
C PHE A 7 4.01 6.86 -0.25
N ASN A 8 3.14 7.58 -0.95
CA ASN A 8 1.88 8.09 -0.42
C ASN A 8 0.71 7.30 -1.01
N ILE A 9 -0.36 7.13 -0.24
CA ILE A 9 -1.63 6.57 -0.70
C ILE A 9 -2.70 7.65 -0.63
N TYR A 10 -3.45 7.76 -1.71
CA TYR A 10 -4.51 8.73 -1.92
C TYR A 10 -5.84 8.00 -2.13
N ASN A 11 -6.93 8.59 -1.62
CA ASN A 11 -8.26 8.20 -2.06
C ASN A 11 -8.49 8.60 -3.53
N LEU A 12 -9.62 8.17 -4.09
CA LEU A 12 -9.95 8.45 -5.50
C LEU A 12 -10.13 9.95 -5.82
N ASP A 13 -10.38 10.78 -4.79
CA ASP A 13 -10.47 12.24 -4.89
C ASP A 13 -9.10 12.94 -4.71
N ALA A 14 -8.00 12.20 -4.80
CA ALA A 14 -6.63 12.69 -4.67
C ALA A 14 -6.25 13.30 -3.30
N HIS A 15 -6.97 12.95 -2.23
CA HIS A 15 -6.58 13.30 -0.86
C HIS A 15 -5.69 12.20 -0.27
N ARG A 16 -4.53 12.59 0.27
CA ARG A 16 -3.65 11.63 0.95
C ARG A 16 -4.33 11.08 2.21
N ILE A 17 -4.48 9.76 2.29
CA ILE A 17 -5.09 9.06 3.42
C ILE A 17 -4.08 8.32 4.30
N SER A 18 -2.94 7.92 3.71
CA SER A 18 -1.86 7.24 4.41
C SER A 18 -0.56 7.38 3.64
N TYR A 19 0.54 6.97 4.26
CA TYR A 19 1.83 6.83 3.60
C TYR A 19 2.51 5.54 4.05
N GLY A 20 3.51 5.10 3.32
CA GLY A 20 4.22 3.87 3.65
C GLY A 20 5.68 3.89 3.27
N SER A 21 6.38 2.90 3.79
CA SER A 21 7.79 2.67 3.51
C SER A 21 8.07 1.18 3.38
N MET A 22 8.87 0.81 2.40
CA MET A 22 9.43 -0.53 2.28
C MET A 22 10.39 -0.77 3.44
N THR A 23 10.11 -1.79 4.25
CA THR A 23 10.95 -2.19 5.39
C THR A 23 11.84 -3.37 5.06
N GLU A 24 11.43 -4.21 4.11
CA GLU A 24 12.15 -5.38 3.61
C GLU A 24 11.84 -5.54 2.12
N PRO A 25 12.56 -6.37 1.34
CA PRO A 25 12.34 -6.51 -0.11
C PRO A 25 10.88 -6.82 -0.50
N GLU A 26 10.17 -7.58 0.33
CA GLU A 26 8.80 -8.03 0.08
C GLU A 26 7.77 -7.40 1.02
N ARG A 27 8.19 -6.52 1.94
CA ARG A 27 7.32 -5.99 3.00
C ARG A 27 7.37 -4.48 3.09
N PHE A 28 6.20 -3.89 3.28
CA PHE A 28 6.07 -2.47 3.61
C PHE A 28 5.17 -2.25 4.82
N THR A 29 5.38 -1.11 5.46
CA THR A 29 4.59 -0.62 6.59
C THR A 29 3.74 0.55 6.13
N LEU A 30 2.48 0.63 6.58
CA LEU A 30 1.57 1.74 6.33
C LEU A 30 1.29 2.51 7.62
N TYR A 31 1.35 3.83 7.50
CA TYR A 31 1.07 4.78 8.55
C TYR A 31 -0.09 5.68 8.16
N GLY A 32 -0.98 5.96 9.11
CA GLY A 32 -2.01 6.97 8.91
C GLY A 32 -1.40 8.37 8.81
N SER A 33 -2.18 9.36 8.36
CA SER A 33 -1.71 10.75 8.20
C SER A 33 -1.15 11.40 9.48
N ASN A 34 -1.45 10.85 10.66
CA ASN A 34 -0.92 11.28 11.96
C ASN A 34 0.35 10.52 12.40
N GLY A 35 0.85 9.59 11.59
CA GLY A 35 2.06 8.80 11.85
C GLY A 35 1.83 7.50 12.61
N ASN A 36 0.59 7.14 12.95
CA ASN A 36 0.30 5.87 13.60
C ASN A 36 0.48 4.71 12.62
N TYR A 37 1.14 3.63 13.04
CA TYR A 37 1.17 2.37 12.29
C TYR A 37 -0.24 1.76 12.25
N ILE A 38 -0.79 1.54 11.04
CA ILE A 38 -2.19 1.11 10.86
C ILE A 38 -2.33 -0.25 10.16
N ALA A 39 -1.38 -0.61 9.31
CA ALA A 39 -1.43 -1.81 8.48
C ALA A 39 -0.04 -2.10 7.90
N TYR A 40 0.16 -3.32 7.41
CA TYR A 40 1.36 -3.67 6.64
C TYR A 40 0.96 -4.37 5.35
N GLY A 41 1.85 -4.40 4.37
CA GLY A 41 1.64 -5.17 3.16
C GLY A 41 2.80 -6.08 2.82
N ILE A 42 2.46 -7.11 2.06
CA ILE A 42 3.37 -8.17 1.62
C ILE A 42 3.20 -8.31 0.11
N PHE A 43 4.29 -8.19 -0.64
CA PHE A 43 4.34 -8.50 -2.07
C PHE A 43 4.24 -10.02 -2.25
N ASN A 44 3.27 -10.47 -3.05
CA ASN A 44 3.14 -11.89 -3.42
C ASN A 44 3.76 -12.19 -4.80
N GLY A 45 4.38 -11.18 -5.40
CA GLY A 45 5.04 -11.24 -6.70
C GLY A 45 5.53 -9.84 -7.12
N PRO A 46 6.08 -9.71 -8.33
CA PRO A 46 6.69 -8.45 -8.79
C PRO A 46 5.70 -7.28 -8.90
N GLU A 47 4.41 -7.59 -9.15
CA GLU A 47 3.39 -6.60 -9.50
C GLU A 47 2.20 -6.58 -8.54
N ASN A 48 2.15 -7.48 -7.55
CA ASN A 48 0.99 -7.58 -6.67
C ASN A 48 1.40 -7.70 -5.20
N PHE A 49 0.55 -7.15 -4.35
CA PHE A 49 0.71 -7.22 -2.90
C PHE A 49 -0.64 -7.34 -2.21
N SER A 50 -0.61 -7.85 -0.99
CA SER A 50 -1.77 -7.88 -0.08
C SER A 50 -1.51 -6.97 1.10
N VAL A 51 -2.56 -6.32 1.59
CA VAL A 51 -2.51 -5.45 2.77
C VAL A 51 -3.26 -6.12 3.90
N TYR A 52 -2.65 -6.13 5.07
CA TYR A 52 -3.13 -6.76 6.29
C TYR A 52 -3.26 -5.73 7.39
N ASN A 53 -4.32 -5.85 8.18
CA ASN A 53 -4.43 -5.08 9.41
C ASN A 53 -3.45 -5.59 10.48
N LEU A 54 -3.39 -4.92 11.63
CA LEU A 54 -2.46 -5.28 12.71
C LEU A 54 -2.76 -6.64 13.38
N LYS A 55 -3.93 -7.24 13.11
CA LYS A 55 -4.29 -8.59 13.57
C LYS A 55 -3.86 -9.67 12.57
N GLY A 56 -3.33 -9.29 11.41
CA GLY A 56 -2.94 -10.20 10.34
C GLY A 56 -4.10 -10.61 9.42
N GLU A 57 -5.23 -9.92 9.49
CA GLU A 57 -6.35 -10.16 8.56
C GLU A 57 -6.12 -9.35 7.29
N ARG A 58 -6.24 -10.00 6.13
CA ARG A 58 -6.15 -9.31 4.83
C ARG A 58 -7.37 -8.40 4.69
N ILE A 59 -7.15 -7.12 4.39
CA ILE A 59 -8.20 -6.10 4.25
C ILE A 59 -8.29 -5.51 2.85
N SER A 60 -7.23 -5.60 2.06
CA SER A 60 -7.20 -5.14 0.68
C SER A 60 -6.04 -5.80 -0.09
N TYR A 61 -5.94 -5.51 -1.37
CA TYR A 61 -4.79 -5.88 -2.19
C TYR A 61 -4.47 -4.77 -3.19
N GLY A 62 -3.26 -4.79 -3.74
CA GLY A 62 -2.87 -3.82 -4.74
C GLY A 62 -2.10 -4.42 -5.89
N ILE A 63 -2.11 -3.66 -6.98
CA ILE A 63 -1.51 -4.00 -8.28
C ILE A 63 -0.68 -2.82 -8.73
N MET A 64 0.60 -3.05 -9.03
CA MET A 64 1.49 -2.07 -9.64
C MET A 64 1.06 -1.79 -11.07
N ASN A 65 0.93 -0.51 -11.47
CA ASN A 65 0.66 -0.15 -12.88
C ASN A 65 1.94 0.27 -13.62
N GLY A 66 3.08 0.21 -12.95
CA GLY A 66 4.35 0.69 -13.46
C GLY A 66 5.40 0.68 -12.36
N ARG A 67 6.44 1.50 -12.54
CA ARG A 67 7.54 1.58 -11.56
C ARG A 67 7.19 2.44 -10.34
N THR A 68 6.31 3.41 -10.51
CA THR A 68 6.11 4.51 -9.54
C THR A 68 4.72 4.55 -8.95
N ASP A 69 3.75 3.83 -9.51
CA ASP A 69 2.36 3.92 -9.09
C ASP A 69 1.68 2.55 -9.04
N PHE A 70 0.63 2.47 -8.24
CA PHE A 70 -0.15 1.27 -8.01
C PHE A 70 -1.58 1.60 -7.61
N ASN A 71 -2.51 0.70 -7.90
CA ASN A 71 -3.89 0.76 -7.44
C ASN A 71 -4.08 -0.16 -6.23
N ILE A 72 -4.99 0.20 -5.33
CA ILE A 72 -5.45 -0.62 -4.20
C ILE A 72 -6.95 -0.88 -4.36
N TYR A 73 -7.32 -2.14 -4.16
CA TYR A 73 -8.66 -2.67 -4.28
C TYR A 73 -9.10 -3.26 -2.95
N ASP A 74 -10.40 -3.16 -2.64
CA ASP A 74 -10.98 -3.97 -1.58
C ASP A 74 -11.01 -5.45 -1.97
N LEU A 75 -11.55 -6.30 -1.09
CA LEU A 75 -11.58 -7.75 -1.32
C LEU A 75 -12.62 -8.19 -2.36
N ASP A 76 -13.58 -7.33 -2.70
CA ASP A 76 -14.58 -7.57 -3.74
C ASP A 76 -14.08 -7.14 -5.13
N GLY A 77 -12.94 -6.44 -5.18
CA GLY A 77 -12.25 -6.06 -6.40
C GLY A 77 -12.55 -4.63 -6.86
N GLU A 78 -13.19 -3.82 -6.02
CA GLU A 78 -13.43 -2.41 -6.31
C GLU A 78 -12.22 -1.58 -5.95
N ARG A 79 -11.82 -0.66 -6.84
CA ARG A 79 -10.68 0.22 -6.57
C ARG A 79 -11.07 1.25 -5.51
N THR A 80 -10.35 1.27 -4.39
CA THR A 80 -10.63 2.17 -3.27
C THR A 80 -9.61 3.30 -3.14
N SER A 81 -8.37 3.06 -3.56
CA SER A 81 -7.28 4.03 -3.46
C SER A 81 -6.18 3.75 -4.47
N TYR A 82 -5.21 4.64 -4.56
CA TYR A 82 -4.00 4.46 -5.35
C TYR A 82 -2.80 5.03 -4.60
N GLY A 83 -1.61 4.55 -4.91
CA GLY A 83 -0.37 5.05 -4.32
C GLY A 83 0.65 5.45 -5.36
N ILE A 84 1.53 6.36 -4.95
CA ILE A 84 2.60 6.94 -5.76
C ILE A 84 3.88 6.95 -4.91
N LEU A 85 4.98 6.43 -5.46
CA LEU A 85 6.32 6.51 -4.86
C LEU A 85 6.78 7.97 -4.77
N GLU A 86 7.52 8.28 -3.71
CA GLU A 86 8.24 9.55 -3.53
C GLU A 86 9.62 9.55 -4.22
#